data_AF-A0A8B2S805-F1
#
_entry.id   AF-A0A8B2S805-F1
#
_cell.length_a   1.000
_cell.length_b   1.000
_cell.length_c   1.000
_cell.angle_alpha   90.00
_cell.angle_beta   90.00
_cell.angle_gamma   90.00
#
_symmetry.space_group_name_H-M   'P 1'
#
loop_
_entity.id
_entity.type
_entity.pdbx_description
1 polymer ?
#
loop_
_entity_poly.entity_id
_entity_poly.type
_entity_poly.pdbx_seq_one_letter_code
_entity_poly.pdbx_strand_id
1 'polypeptide(L)' 'MTPANENAIRAACRRCTEEIQQAMRKKPKPNWNETVPPIINRHHKKIEALGVSLLEFVVYTGRLNRRFGVES' A
#
# COMPACT_ATOMS: atom_id res chain seq x y z
N MET A 1 2.80 9.23 -16.84
CA MET A 1 2.69 7.79 -16.53
C MET A 1 1.85 7.11 -17.59
N THR A 2 2.13 5.87 -17.99
CA THR A 2 1.25 5.17 -18.94
C THR A 2 0.04 4.57 -18.21
N PRO A 3 -1.11 4.34 -18.86
CA PRO A 3 -2.26 3.68 -18.24
C PRO A 3 -1.92 2.29 -17.67
N ALA A 4 -1.01 1.56 -18.32
CA ALA A 4 -0.52 0.28 -17.84
C ALA A 4 0.23 0.41 -16.50
N ASN A 5 1.10 1.42 -16.37
CA ASN A 5 1.84 1.67 -15.13
C ASN A 5 0.90 2.10 -14.00
N GLU A 6 -0.08 2.96 -14.27
CA GLU A 6 -1.08 3.36 -13.28
C GLU A 6 -1.89 2.17 -12.77
N ASN A 7 -2.31 1.28 -13.68
CA ASN A 7 -3.04 0.07 -13.33
C ASN A 7 -2.18 -0.89 -12.49
N ALA A 8 -0.90 -1.04 -12.83
CA ALA A 8 0.05 -1.84 -12.06
C ALA A 8 0.22 -1.29 -10.63
N ILE A 9 0.32 0.04 -10.47
CA ILE A 9 0.42 0.70 -9.16
C ILE A 9 -0.86 0.51 -8.35
N ARG A 10 -2.03 0.72 -8.95
CA ARG A 10 -3.32 0.50 -8.28
C ARG A 10 -3.47 -0.96 -7.83
N ALA A 11 -3.06 -1.91 -8.66
CA ALA A 11 -3.07 -3.33 -8.31
C ALA A 11 -2.12 -3.63 -7.13
N ALA A 12 -0.91 -3.08 -7.14
CA ALA A 12 0.04 -3.23 -6.02
C ALA A 12 -0.50 -2.62 -4.72
N CYS A 13 -1.12 -1.43 -4.78
CA CYS A 13 -1.73 -0.79 -3.62
C CYS A 13 -2.89 -1.64 -3.04
N ARG A 14 -3.76 -2.21 -3.88
CA ARG A 14 -4.85 -3.09 -3.43
C ARG A 14 -4.33 -4.33 -2.71
N ARG A 15 -3.35 -5.01 -3.31
CA ARG A 15 -2.71 -6.20 -2.71
C ARG A 15 -2.01 -5.87 -1.39
N CYS A 16 -1.36 -4.71 -1.31
CA CYS A 16 -0.74 -4.22 -0.08
C CYS A 16 -1.79 -4.04 1.03
N THR A 17 -2.91 -3.38 0.73
CA THR A 17 -4.04 -3.22 1.67
C THR A 17 -4.58 -4.56 2.15
N GLU A 18 -4.83 -5.50 1.24
CA GLU A 18 -5.36 -6.83 1.56
C GLU A 18 -4.43 -7.59 2.51
N GLU A 19 -3.12 -7.59 2.23
CA GLU A 19 -2.12 -8.25 3.09
C GLU A 19 -2.03 -7.57 4.47
N ILE A 20 -2.06 -6.24 4.53
CA ILE A 20 -2.11 -5.51 5.81
C ILE A 20 -3.37 -5.89 6.61
N GLN A 21 -4.54 -5.91 5.96
CA GLN A 21 -5.79 -6.27 6.64
C GLN A 21 -5.77 -7.70 7.15
N GLN A 22 -5.28 -8.65 6.35
CA GLN A 22 -5.13 -10.05 6.75
C GLN A 22 -4.15 -10.21 7.90
N ALA A 23 -2.98 -9.56 7.83
CA ALA A 23 -1.97 -9.61 8.88
C ALA A 23 -2.50 -9.03 10.20
N MET A 24 -3.17 -7.88 10.16
CA MET A 24 -3.68 -7.18 11.34
C MET A 24 -4.98 -7.79 11.92
N ARG A 25 -5.64 -8.72 11.22
CA ARG A 25 -6.83 -9.44 11.71
C ARG A 25 -6.52 -10.54 12.72
N LYS A 26 -5.25 -10.96 12.85
CA LYS A 26 -4.83 -11.98 13.82
C LYS A 26 -5.08 -11.52 15.27
N LYS A 27 -5.38 -12.47 16.17
CA LYS A 27 -5.56 -12.23 17.61
C LYS A 27 -4.46 -12.94 18.41
N PRO A 28 -3.80 -12.26 19.37
CA PRO A 28 -3.91 -10.84 19.68
C PRO A 28 -3.49 -9.96 18.50
N LYS A 29 -4.00 -8.71 18.46
CA LYS A 29 -3.71 -7.78 17.35
C LYS A 29 -2.20 -7.56 17.30
N PRO A 30 -1.53 -7.83 16.17
CA PRO A 30 -0.08 -7.73 16.09
C PRO A 30 0.38 -6.26 16.13
N ASN A 31 1.65 -6.06 16.48
CA ASN A 31 2.25 -4.73 16.54
C ASN A 31 2.29 -4.11 15.14
N TRP A 32 1.75 -2.90 15.01
CA TRP A 32 1.68 -2.20 13.73
C TRP A 32 3.05 -1.93 13.11
N ASN A 33 4.02 -1.43 13.90
CA ASN A 33 5.34 -1.03 13.45
C ASN A 33 6.21 -2.23 13.02
N GLU A 34 5.96 -3.40 13.60
CA GLU A 34 6.64 -4.64 13.21
C GLU A 34 5.97 -5.30 12.01
N THR A 35 4.64 -5.16 11.87
CA THR A 35 3.87 -5.88 10.85
C THR A 35 3.75 -5.13 9.54
N VAL A 36 3.40 -3.84 9.59
CA VAL A 36 2.96 -3.09 8.41
C VAL A 36 4.12 -2.57 7.56
N PRO A 37 5.19 -1.95 8.10
CA PRO A 37 6.29 -1.44 7.28
C PRO A 37 6.96 -2.50 6.39
N PRO A 38 7.21 -3.75 6.84
CA PRO A 38 7.75 -4.78 5.96
C PRO A 38 6.82 -5.15 4.80
N ILE A 39 5.50 -5.14 5.00
CA ILE A 39 4.51 -5.42 3.94
C ILE A 39 4.54 -4.30 2.90
N ILE A 40 4.50 -3.04 3.33
CA ILE A 40 4.54 -1.87 2.44
C ILE A 40 5.82 -1.90 1.60
N ASN A 41 6.98 -2.09 2.23
CA ASN A 41 8.27 -2.15 1.55
C ASN A 41 8.33 -3.28 0.52
N ARG A 42 7.77 -4.45 0.82
CA ARG A 42 7.76 -5.60 -0.10
C ARG A 42 6.90 -5.34 -1.34
N HIS A 43 5.74 -4.68 -1.20
CA HIS A 43 4.89 -4.35 -2.34
C HIS A 43 5.44 -3.18 -3.15
N HIS A 44 6.03 -2.17 -2.50
CA HIS A 44 6.68 -1.05 -3.18
C HIS A 44 7.86 -1.52 -4.04
N LYS A 45 8.75 -2.36 -3.51
CA LYS A 45 9.91 -2.91 -4.26
C LYS A 45 9.53 -3.58 -5.59
N LYS A 46 8.33 -4.15 -5.71
CA LYS A 46 7.85 -4.79 -6.95
C LYS A 46 7.51 -3.79 -8.06
N ILE A 47 7.26 -2.54 -7.70
CA ILE A 47 6.84 -1.47 -8.62
C ILE A 47 7.80 -0.28 -8.62
N GLU A 48 8.92 -0.36 -7.89
CA GLU A 48 9.92 0.71 -7.80
C GLU A 48 10.44 1.12 -9.18
N ALA A 49 10.62 0.16 -10.08
CA ALA A 49 11.01 0.40 -11.48
C ALA A 49 9.99 1.23 -12.29
N LEU A 50 8.75 1.41 -11.79
CA LEU A 50 7.74 2.28 -12.41
C LEU A 50 7.92 3.76 -12.01
N GLY A 51 8.92 4.09 -11.20
CA GLY A 51 9.27 5.45 -10.82
C GLY A 51 8.45 6.02 -9.65
N VAL A 52 7.77 5.18 -8.88
CA VAL A 52 6.99 5.60 -7.70
C VAL A 52 7.86 5.49 -6.45
N SER A 53 8.01 6.60 -5.72
CA SER A 53 8.69 6.61 -4.43
C SER A 53 7.88 5.86 -3.36
N LEU A 54 8.55 5.42 -2.28
CA LEU A 54 7.87 4.78 -1.16
C LEU A 54 6.79 5.68 -0.55
N LEU A 55 7.05 6.99 -0.44
CA LEU A 55 6.10 7.94 0.10
C LEU A 55 4.85 8.06 -0.78
N GLU A 56 5.03 8.19 -2.09
CA GLU A 56 3.90 8.23 -3.05
C GLU A 56 3.08 6.95 -3.00
N PHE A 57 3.74 5.79 -2.89
CA PHE A 57 3.05 4.51 -2.75
C PHE A 57 2.18 4.44 -1.48
N VAL A 58 2.70 4.94 -0.35
CA VAL A 58 1.94 5.03 0.92
C VAL A 58 0.75 5.97 0.76
N VAL A 59 0.93 7.13 0.14
CA VAL A 59 -0.15 8.11 -0.11
C VAL A 59 -1.23 7.52 -1.02
N TYR A 60 -0.86 6.89 -2.14
CA TYR A 60 -1.82 6.25 -3.05
C TYR A 60 -2.59 5.12 -2.38
N THR A 61 -1.90 4.27 -1.62
CA THR A 61 -2.54 3.19 -0.85
C THR A 61 -3.53 3.78 0.16
N GLY A 62 -3.17 4.84 0.86
CA GLY A 62 -4.06 5.48 1.83
C GLY A 62 -5.26 6.18 1.19
N ARG A 63 -5.10 6.86 0.04
CA ARG A 63 -6.21 7.44 -0.73
C ARG A 63 -7.18 6.38 -1.23
N LEU A 64 -6.68 5.28 -1.77
CA LEU A 64 -7.51 4.13 -2.19
C LEU A 64 -8.33 3.55 -1.02
N ASN A 65 -7.78 3.62 0.19
CA ASN A 65 -8.44 3.19 1.42
C ASN A 65 -9.27 4.31 2.09
N ARG A 66 -9.51 5.44 1.42
CA ARG A 66 -10.21 6.62 1.95
C ARG A 66 -9.63 7.16 3.27
N ARG A 67 -8.34 6.95 3.52
CA ARG A 67 -7.63 7.44 4.71
C ARG A 67 -7.07 8.85 4.55
N PHE A 68 -6.85 9.29 3.30
CA PHE A 68 -6.31 10.60 2.97
C PHE A 68 -7.16 11.24 1.88
N GLY A 69 -7.33 12.56 1.92
CA GLY A 69 -8.01 13.32 0.87
C GLY A 69 -9.50 13.03 0.74
N VAL A 70 -10.18 12.66 1.83
CA VAL A 70 -11.63 12.84 1.91
C VAL A 70 -11.86 14.35 1.96
N GLU A 71 -12.33 14.94 0.86
CA GLU A 71 -12.89 16.28 0.92
C GLU A 71 -14.04 16.23 1.94
N SER A 72 -13.90 17.02 3.00
CA SER A 72 -14.95 17.35 3.96
C SER A 72 -15.96 18.30 3.34
#